data_AF-A0A0B5IHE8-F1
#
_entry.id   AF-A0A0B5IHE8-F1
#
_cell.length_a   1.000
_cell.length_b   1.000
_cell.length_c   1.000
_cell.angle_alpha   90.00
_cell.angle_beta   90.00
_cell.angle_gamma   90.00
#
_symmetry.space_group_name_H-M   'P 1'
#
loop_
_entity.id
_entity.type
_entity.pdbx_description
1 polymer ?
#
loop_
_entity_poly.entity_id
_entity_poly.type
_entity_poly.pdbx_seq_one_letter_code
_entity_poly.pdbx_strand_id
1 'polypeptide(L)'
;MTTGPGTTPHGGSPRRSLLLAGGGLKVAYQAGVLQVLLDEAELTFDHSDGASGGVFNLAMYCQGMSGREIADNWRTLSPLKGVSPNWRELPKGPYARSLFTLDGYRRHVFPDWGLDWERIRATDREATFNLYNFSANELEPVTADRMDEDRLCAGVALPMWFPPVVIDGQTYIDPVYLTDANVEEAIRRGCDELWIIWTVSRRHRWRNGFVANYFHIIETTANGRLQEWLRRIEASNAAIRDGEEGEFGRPIEVRLLDGEVPLNYLINFSRDRFAQAVELGVQHARRWCTDHGIPCKPGEPPDRPDDPTRLRFTERMVGRVVFGEDDPRKAASSAGGAAADITLHVTVDIRGMDRFLADPEHEAELRGEILCQELGGRLPVERGTFQLFVEHSDPEHLRMRYRLFFTDRAGHRLTLSGYKEVSEDSRRGIWKDTSVLYTHILRGHVAAGEESGAESVASGTVHIRPTDFLKQLTTFRVEAPTLPGRVTALGRFGQFFLGKLWDVYAQNVLPWSPL
;
A
#
# COMPACT_ATOMS: atom_id res chain seq x y z
N MET A 1 -58.58 5.66 16.47
CA MET A 1 -58.62 6.55 15.29
C MET A 1 -57.95 7.84 15.75
N THR A 2 -56.71 8.17 15.39
CA THR A 2 -56.09 8.23 14.07
C THR A 2 -54.63 7.77 14.14
N THR A 3 -54.31 6.74 13.36
CA THR A 3 -52.96 6.25 13.07
C THR A 3 -52.25 7.21 12.11
N GLY A 4 -51.08 7.73 12.50
CA GLY A 4 -50.19 8.45 11.59
C GLY A 4 -49.58 7.49 10.55
N PRO A 5 -49.24 7.96 9.34
CA PRO A 5 -48.91 7.10 8.22
C PRO A 5 -47.56 6.42 8.44
N GLY A 6 -47.55 5.10 8.22
CA GLY A 6 -46.36 4.27 8.25
C GLY A 6 -45.30 4.80 7.28
N THR A 7 -44.05 4.74 7.75
CA THR A 7 -42.84 4.92 6.98
C THR A 7 -42.86 3.95 5.79
N THR A 8 -43.18 4.50 4.61
CA THR A 8 -42.90 3.86 3.32
C THR A 8 -41.39 3.63 3.20
N PRO A 9 -40.94 2.50 2.62
CA PRO A 9 -39.54 2.36 2.21
C PRO A 9 -39.22 3.49 1.23
N HIS A 10 -38.15 4.24 1.46
CA HIS A 10 -37.66 5.21 0.49
C HIS A 10 -37.36 4.48 -0.84
N GLY A 11 -38.23 4.63 -1.83
CA GLY A 11 -38.07 4.07 -3.18
C GLY A 11 -37.06 4.83 -4.05
N GLY A 12 -36.06 5.48 -3.45
CA GLY A 12 -34.95 6.13 -4.13
C GLY A 12 -33.70 5.24 -4.11
N SER A 13 -32.73 5.54 -4.97
CA SER A 13 -31.39 4.96 -4.82
C SER A 13 -30.81 5.34 -3.45
N PRO A 14 -30.09 4.42 -2.75
CA PRO A 14 -29.52 4.72 -1.45
C PRO A 14 -28.56 5.90 -1.56
N ARG A 15 -28.62 6.81 -0.58
CA ARG A 15 -27.74 7.99 -0.56
C ARG A 15 -26.35 7.57 -0.09
N ARG A 16 -25.33 7.78 -0.94
CA ARG A 16 -23.96 7.28 -0.73
C ARG A 16 -23.03 8.35 -0.17
N SER A 17 -22.27 7.99 0.86
CA SER A 17 -21.18 8.82 1.39
C SER A 17 -19.82 8.18 1.10
N LEU A 18 -18.91 8.95 0.51
CA LEU A 18 -17.49 8.61 0.41
C LEU A 18 -16.73 9.18 1.61
N LEU A 19 -16.29 8.33 2.52
CA LEU A 19 -15.53 8.70 3.72
C LEU A 19 -14.03 8.50 3.44
N LEU A 20 -13.33 9.61 3.21
CA LEU A 20 -11.89 9.65 2.99
C LEU A 20 -11.15 9.72 4.31
N ALA A 21 -10.85 8.54 4.88
CA ALA A 21 -10.32 8.48 6.23
C ALA A 21 -8.92 9.08 6.37
N GLY A 22 -8.61 9.52 7.60
CA GLY A 22 -7.28 9.89 8.04
C GLY A 22 -6.25 8.78 7.82
N GLY A 23 -4.99 9.19 7.69
CA GLY A 23 -3.89 8.27 7.36
C GLY A 23 -2.56 8.96 7.02
N GLY A 24 -2.47 10.27 7.20
CA GLY A 24 -1.30 11.05 6.82
C GLY A 24 -0.91 10.81 5.36
N LEU A 25 0.36 10.50 5.09
CA LEU A 25 0.87 10.23 3.74
C LEU A 25 0.36 8.91 3.13
N LYS A 26 -0.21 7.99 3.92
CA LYS A 26 -0.75 6.73 3.41
C LYS A 26 -1.94 6.94 2.47
N VAL A 27 -2.57 8.11 2.49
CA VAL A 27 -3.69 8.49 1.62
C VAL A 27 -3.31 8.57 0.13
N ALA A 28 -2.03 8.43 -0.22
CA ALA A 28 -1.63 8.08 -1.59
C ALA A 28 -2.29 6.76 -2.07
N TYR A 29 -2.43 5.77 -1.19
CA TYR A 29 -3.21 4.56 -1.47
C TYR A 29 -4.68 4.87 -1.77
N GLN A 30 -5.28 5.75 -0.96
CA GLN A 30 -6.66 6.19 -1.17
C GLN A 30 -6.85 6.84 -2.54
N ALA A 31 -5.88 7.59 -3.04
CA ALA A 31 -5.93 8.14 -4.40
C ALA A 31 -6.01 7.04 -5.48
N GLY A 32 -5.27 5.94 -5.32
CA GLY A 32 -5.39 4.77 -6.19
C GLY A 32 -6.75 4.09 -6.12
N VAL A 33 -7.34 4.02 -4.92
CA VAL A 33 -8.72 3.54 -4.75
C VAL A 33 -9.71 4.44 -5.49
N LEU A 34 -9.55 5.77 -5.39
CA LEU A 34 -10.41 6.73 -6.07
C LEU A 34 -10.34 6.60 -7.59
N GLN A 35 -9.17 6.35 -8.17
CA GLN A 35 -9.04 6.06 -9.60
C GLN A 35 -9.95 4.91 -10.03
N VAL A 36 -10.02 3.83 -9.25
CA VAL A 36 -10.87 2.69 -9.58
C VAL A 36 -12.34 3.00 -9.32
N LEU A 37 -12.68 3.53 -8.15
CA LEU A 37 -14.09 3.75 -7.78
C LEU A 37 -14.75 4.81 -8.67
N LEU A 38 -14.06 5.91 -8.97
CA LEU A 38 -14.62 7.03 -9.74
C LEU A 38 -14.53 6.80 -11.25
N ASP A 39 -13.42 6.27 -11.76
CA ASP A 39 -13.19 6.23 -13.21
C ASP A 39 -13.47 4.86 -13.84
N GLU A 40 -13.17 3.76 -13.13
CA GLU A 40 -13.35 2.41 -13.65
C GLU A 40 -14.73 1.83 -13.31
N ALA A 41 -15.15 1.96 -12.04
CA ALA A 41 -16.45 1.52 -11.55
C ALA A 41 -17.55 2.58 -11.74
N GLU A 42 -17.16 3.81 -12.10
CA GLU A 42 -18.07 4.95 -12.36
C GLU A 42 -19.06 5.20 -11.21
N LEU A 43 -18.61 5.00 -9.97
CA LEU A 43 -19.43 5.23 -8.79
C LEU A 43 -19.56 6.74 -8.52
N THR A 44 -20.79 7.14 -8.23
CA THR A 44 -21.11 8.50 -7.79
C THR A 44 -21.45 8.50 -6.31
N PHE A 45 -21.12 9.60 -5.65
CA PHE A 45 -21.36 9.81 -4.22
C PHE A 45 -22.14 11.10 -4.01
N ASP A 46 -23.20 11.04 -3.20
CA ASP A 46 -24.04 12.19 -2.85
C ASP A 46 -23.40 13.06 -1.78
N HIS A 47 -22.55 12.45 -0.95
CA HIS A 47 -21.78 13.11 0.09
C HIS A 47 -20.33 12.62 0.08
N SER A 48 -19.39 13.49 0.45
CA SER A 48 -17.99 13.11 0.67
C SER A 48 -17.41 13.77 1.90
N ASP A 49 -16.67 13.03 2.72
CA ASP A 49 -16.09 13.51 3.97
C ASP A 49 -14.58 13.25 3.97
N GLY A 50 -13.81 14.09 4.65
CA GLY A 50 -12.36 13.93 4.75
C GLY A 50 -11.82 14.38 6.10
N ALA A 51 -10.85 13.65 6.63
CA ALA A 51 -10.13 13.99 7.85
C ALA A 51 -8.63 13.77 7.68
N SER A 52 -7.81 14.59 8.35
CA SER A 52 -6.34 14.53 8.22
C SER A 52 -5.91 14.46 6.76
N GLY A 53 -4.93 13.62 6.40
CA GLY A 53 -4.47 13.47 5.02
C GLY A 53 -5.59 13.25 3.98
N GLY A 54 -6.73 12.68 4.37
CA GLY A 54 -7.89 12.48 3.48
C GLY A 54 -8.45 13.79 2.93
N VAL A 55 -8.26 14.93 3.63
CA VAL A 55 -8.68 16.25 3.14
C VAL A 55 -7.96 16.67 1.86
N PHE A 56 -6.75 16.17 1.60
CA PHE A 56 -6.03 16.44 0.34
C PHE A 56 -6.76 15.85 -0.85
N ASN A 57 -7.15 14.58 -0.75
CA ASN A 57 -7.93 13.89 -1.78
C ASN A 57 -9.32 14.49 -1.92
N LEU A 58 -9.96 14.88 -0.80
CA LEU A 58 -11.24 15.56 -0.81
C LEU A 58 -11.18 16.90 -1.54
N ALA A 59 -10.16 17.72 -1.28
CA ALA A 59 -9.99 19.02 -1.94
C ALA A 59 -9.85 18.87 -3.45
N MET A 60 -9.01 17.93 -3.90
CA MET A 60 -8.85 17.62 -5.33
C MET A 60 -10.16 17.11 -5.97
N TYR A 61 -10.90 16.24 -5.27
CA TYR A 61 -12.21 15.75 -5.73
C TYR A 61 -13.26 16.88 -5.83
N CYS A 62 -13.32 17.77 -4.83
CA CYS A 62 -14.26 18.90 -4.80
C CYS A 62 -14.07 19.86 -5.97
N GLN A 63 -12.84 20.11 -6.42
CA GLN A 63 -12.58 20.94 -7.60
C GLN A 63 -12.80 20.24 -8.94
N GLY A 64 -13.28 18.99 -8.93
CA GLY A 64 -13.70 18.26 -10.13
C GLY A 64 -12.61 17.41 -10.78
N MET A 65 -11.51 17.10 -10.09
CA MET A 65 -10.53 16.14 -10.61
C MET A 65 -11.13 14.72 -10.67
N SER A 66 -10.81 14.01 -11.74
CA SER A 66 -11.00 12.56 -11.87
C SER A 66 -10.17 11.78 -10.84
N GLY A 67 -10.52 10.52 -10.59
CA GLY A 67 -9.73 9.67 -9.70
C GLY A 67 -8.29 9.49 -10.20
N ARG A 68 -8.10 9.43 -11.51
CA ARG A 68 -6.84 9.35 -12.24
C ARG A 68 -5.98 10.58 -12.00
N GLU A 69 -6.53 11.79 -12.14
CA GLU A 69 -5.79 13.03 -11.86
C GLU A 69 -5.35 13.11 -10.39
N ILE A 70 -6.22 12.71 -9.46
CA ILE A 70 -5.89 12.63 -8.03
C ILE A 70 -4.74 11.64 -7.81
N ALA A 71 -4.83 10.44 -8.40
CA ALA A 71 -3.79 9.41 -8.30
C ALA A 71 -2.46 9.87 -8.93
N ASP A 72 -2.49 10.53 -10.09
CA ASP A 72 -1.30 11.02 -10.79
C ASP A 72 -0.59 12.15 -10.03
N ASN A 73 -1.34 12.99 -9.32
CA ASN A 73 -0.80 13.98 -8.38
C ASN A 73 0.03 13.32 -7.26
N TRP A 74 -0.38 12.15 -6.75
CA TRP A 74 0.41 11.39 -5.78
C TRP A 74 1.58 10.62 -6.41
N ARG A 75 1.40 10.00 -7.59
CA ARG A 75 2.48 9.30 -8.31
C ARG A 75 3.64 10.22 -8.68
N THR A 76 3.35 11.49 -8.93
CA THR A 76 4.33 12.49 -9.39
C THR A 76 4.85 13.40 -8.28
N LEU A 77 4.28 13.30 -7.07
CA LEU A 77 4.69 14.08 -5.91
C LEU A 77 6.19 13.97 -5.67
N SER A 78 6.88 15.11 -5.68
CA SER A 78 8.29 15.20 -5.31
C SER A 78 8.38 15.35 -3.79
N PRO A 79 8.80 14.31 -3.03
CA PRO A 79 8.65 14.31 -1.58
C PRO A 79 9.44 15.43 -0.90
N LEU A 80 10.63 15.74 -1.44
CA LEU A 80 11.50 16.80 -0.94
C LEU A 80 10.85 18.20 -1.03
N LYS A 81 9.92 18.43 -1.97
CA LYS A 81 9.22 19.72 -2.07
C LYS A 81 8.22 19.95 -0.93
N GLY A 82 7.64 18.87 -0.38
CA GLY A 82 6.69 18.96 0.74
C GLY A 82 7.36 19.12 2.11
N VAL A 83 8.65 18.82 2.23
CA VAL A 83 9.37 18.82 3.50
C VAL A 83 9.87 20.23 3.83
N SER A 84 9.50 20.75 5.00
CA SER A 84 9.95 22.06 5.47
C SER A 84 10.29 21.99 6.97
N PRO A 85 11.58 21.83 7.34
CA PRO A 85 11.98 21.82 8.74
C PRO A 85 11.71 23.17 9.41
N ASN A 86 11.24 23.14 10.66
CA ASN A 86 10.98 24.35 11.42
C ASN A 86 12.26 24.87 12.10
N TRP A 87 13.20 25.40 11.30
CA TRP A 87 14.53 25.81 11.77
C TRP A 87 14.52 26.81 12.94
N ARG A 88 13.45 27.57 13.12
CA ARG A 88 13.30 28.52 14.25
C ARG A 88 12.92 27.82 15.55
N GLU A 89 12.24 26.69 15.48
CA GLU A 89 11.77 25.93 16.65
C GLU A 89 12.72 24.79 17.03
N LEU A 90 13.42 24.18 16.06
CA LEU A 90 14.34 23.05 16.31
C LEU A 90 15.38 23.30 17.43
N PRO A 91 16.02 24.48 17.55
CA PRO A 91 16.96 24.75 18.66
C PRO A 91 16.34 24.72 20.06
N LYS A 92 15.01 24.79 20.17
CA LYS A 92 14.29 24.73 21.45
C LYS A 92 14.10 23.29 21.96
N GLY A 93 14.49 22.29 21.16
CA GLY A 93 14.47 20.88 21.54
C GLY A 93 13.06 20.42 21.95
N PRO A 94 12.87 19.84 23.15
CA PRO A 94 11.57 19.34 23.60
C PRO A 94 10.51 20.44 23.82
N TYR A 95 10.91 21.72 23.83
CA TYR A 95 10.01 22.87 23.95
C TYR A 95 9.67 23.52 22.59
N ALA A 96 10.11 22.91 21.48
CA ALA A 96 9.77 23.34 20.13
C ALA A 96 8.27 23.22 19.89
N ARG A 97 7.67 24.18 19.17
CA ARG A 97 6.26 24.09 18.78
C ARG A 97 5.98 22.95 17.80
N SER A 98 6.93 22.69 16.90
CA SER A 98 6.84 21.62 15.91
C SER A 98 8.22 21.31 15.31
N LEU A 99 8.36 20.13 14.70
CA LEU A 99 9.56 19.73 13.94
C LEU A 99 9.56 20.29 12.51
N PHE A 100 8.39 20.36 11.89
CA PHE A 100 8.18 20.80 10.51
C PHE A 100 7.13 21.90 10.42
N THR A 101 7.05 22.54 9.24
CA THR A 101 5.96 23.44 8.84
C THR A 101 5.29 22.89 7.57
N LEU A 102 4.10 23.40 7.25
CA LEU A 102 3.39 23.06 6.01
C LEU A 102 3.77 24.00 4.85
N ASP A 103 4.81 24.82 5.01
CA ASP A 103 5.23 25.81 4.01
C ASP A 103 5.59 25.17 2.66
N GLY A 104 6.26 24.02 2.66
CA GLY A 104 6.61 23.29 1.44
C GLY A 104 5.36 22.82 0.70
N TYR A 105 4.35 22.38 1.45
CA TYR A 105 3.04 22.06 0.87
C TYR A 105 2.40 23.28 0.22
N ARG A 106 2.32 24.40 0.95
CA ARG A 106 1.71 25.65 0.44
C ARG A 106 2.42 26.21 -0.79
N ARG A 107 3.77 26.25 -0.77
CA ARG A 107 4.56 26.88 -1.83
C ARG A 107 4.76 25.99 -3.05
N HIS A 108 4.67 24.67 -2.89
CA HIS A 108 5.07 23.74 -3.94
C HIS A 108 4.03 22.67 -4.21
N VAL A 109 3.55 21.94 -3.18
CA VAL A 109 2.65 20.80 -3.41
C VAL A 109 1.26 21.25 -3.86
N PHE A 110 0.60 22.17 -3.14
CA PHE A 110 -0.75 22.63 -3.51
C PHE A 110 -0.77 23.31 -4.89
N PRO A 111 0.22 24.16 -5.26
CA PRO A 111 0.31 24.69 -6.62
C PRO A 111 0.62 23.62 -7.68
N ASP A 112 1.53 22.68 -7.42
CA ASP A 112 1.85 21.59 -8.36
C ASP A 112 0.62 20.69 -8.60
N TRP A 113 -0.20 20.46 -7.58
CA TRP A 113 -1.49 19.76 -7.69
C TRP A 113 -2.59 20.62 -8.31
N GLY A 114 -2.37 21.92 -8.52
CA GLY A 114 -3.35 22.82 -9.09
C GLY A 114 -4.58 23.04 -8.19
N LEU A 115 -4.39 23.08 -6.86
CA LEU A 115 -5.50 23.38 -5.95
C LEU A 115 -6.06 24.78 -6.20
N ASP A 116 -7.36 24.86 -6.46
CA ASP A 116 -8.08 26.10 -6.76
C ASP A 116 -9.20 26.30 -5.74
N TRP A 117 -8.98 27.21 -4.79
CA TRP A 117 -9.93 27.45 -3.69
C TRP A 117 -11.27 28.02 -4.17
N GLU A 118 -11.32 28.74 -5.30
CA GLU A 118 -12.58 29.24 -5.84
C GLU A 118 -13.40 28.07 -6.40
N ARG A 119 -12.76 27.15 -7.13
CA ARG A 119 -13.42 25.93 -7.62
C ARG A 119 -13.86 25.00 -6.49
N ILE A 120 -13.00 24.82 -5.48
CA ILE A 120 -13.35 24.01 -4.29
C ILE A 120 -14.59 24.59 -3.61
N ARG A 121 -14.63 25.90 -3.37
CA ARG A 121 -15.79 26.55 -2.72
C ARG A 121 -17.05 26.58 -3.58
N ALA A 122 -16.91 26.61 -4.90
CA ALA A 122 -18.02 26.65 -5.85
C ALA A 122 -18.54 25.26 -6.24
N THR A 123 -18.01 24.18 -5.66
CA THR A 123 -18.43 22.81 -5.95
C THR A 123 -19.91 22.59 -5.62
N ASP A 124 -20.59 21.81 -6.46
CA ASP A 124 -21.96 21.33 -6.21
C ASP A 124 -21.98 20.02 -5.42
N ARG A 125 -20.81 19.43 -5.15
CA ARG A 125 -20.65 18.23 -4.34
C ARG A 125 -20.86 18.56 -2.87
N GLU A 126 -21.73 17.83 -2.19
CA GLU A 126 -21.88 17.97 -0.74
C GLU A 126 -20.66 17.37 -0.05
N ALA A 127 -19.79 18.23 0.51
CA ALA A 127 -18.54 17.79 1.11
C ALA A 127 -18.26 18.40 2.48
N THR A 128 -17.71 17.58 3.38
CA THR A 128 -17.29 17.97 4.74
C THR A 128 -15.81 17.70 5.00
N PHE A 129 -15.11 18.75 5.43
CA PHE A 129 -13.73 18.71 5.88
C PHE A 129 -13.72 18.76 7.40
N ASN A 130 -13.13 17.76 8.05
CA ASN A 130 -13.09 17.70 9.51
C ASN A 130 -11.90 18.48 10.05
N LEU A 131 -12.16 19.44 10.92
CA LEU A 131 -11.16 20.21 11.65
C LEU A 131 -11.41 20.05 13.15
N TYR A 132 -10.37 20.04 13.97
CA TYR A 132 -10.54 20.07 15.43
C TYR A 132 -10.20 21.45 15.97
N ASN A 133 -11.23 22.15 16.47
CA ASN A 133 -11.08 23.43 17.15
C ASN A 133 -10.64 23.17 18.60
N PHE A 134 -9.34 23.28 18.85
CA PHE A 134 -8.76 23.07 20.18
C PHE A 134 -9.21 24.15 21.18
N SER A 135 -9.46 25.38 20.72
CA SER A 135 -9.92 26.47 21.58
C SER A 135 -11.34 26.23 22.13
N ALA A 136 -12.20 25.59 21.35
CA ALA A 136 -13.56 25.21 21.75
C ALA A 136 -13.66 23.77 22.30
N ASN A 137 -12.68 22.91 22.01
CA ASN A 137 -12.72 21.46 22.19
C ASN A 137 -13.85 20.78 21.40
N GLU A 138 -14.02 21.21 20.15
CA GLU A 138 -15.08 20.74 19.27
C GLU A 138 -14.52 20.22 17.95
N LEU A 139 -15.08 19.11 17.48
CA LEU A 139 -14.91 18.67 16.09
C LEU A 139 -15.84 19.52 15.22
N GLU A 140 -15.30 20.21 14.23
CA GLU A 140 -16.04 21.07 13.32
C GLU A 140 -16.00 20.46 11.90
N PRO A 141 -17.12 19.89 11.41
CA PRO A 141 -17.31 19.58 10.00
C PRO A 141 -17.52 20.88 9.22
N VAL A 142 -16.53 21.27 8.42
CA VAL A 142 -16.54 22.48 7.59
C VAL A 142 -16.95 22.11 6.17
N THR A 143 -17.95 22.81 5.63
CA THR A 143 -18.41 22.61 4.25
C THR A 143 -17.48 23.23 3.22
N ALA A 144 -17.50 22.71 1.99
CA ALA A 144 -16.59 23.12 0.92
C ALA A 144 -16.60 24.64 0.64
N ASP A 145 -17.74 25.32 0.74
CA ASP A 145 -17.92 26.77 0.53
C ASP A 145 -17.13 27.65 1.51
N ARG A 146 -16.68 27.07 2.63
CA ARG A 146 -15.85 27.76 3.63
C ARG A 146 -14.36 27.45 3.48
N MET A 147 -13.95 26.60 2.53
CA MET A 147 -12.58 26.14 2.44
C MET A 147 -11.61 27.17 1.85
N ASP A 148 -10.42 27.19 2.44
CA ASP A 148 -9.25 27.94 2.02
C ASP A 148 -7.98 27.15 2.42
N GLU A 149 -6.81 27.69 2.07
CA GLU A 149 -5.52 27.06 2.37
C GLU A 149 -5.29 26.86 3.87
N ASP A 150 -5.68 27.83 4.71
CA ASP A 150 -5.46 27.76 6.15
C ASP A 150 -6.31 26.67 6.79
N ARG A 151 -7.58 26.53 6.37
CA ARG A 151 -8.48 25.47 6.81
C ARG A 151 -8.03 24.09 6.33
N LEU A 152 -7.50 23.98 5.10
CA LEU A 152 -6.93 22.72 4.63
C LEU A 152 -5.70 22.34 5.48
N CYS A 153 -4.81 23.29 5.75
CA CYS A 153 -3.66 23.08 6.63
C CYS A 153 -4.08 22.73 8.06
N ALA A 154 -5.14 23.35 8.60
CA ALA A 154 -5.67 23.07 9.93
C ALA A 154 -6.12 21.60 10.04
N GLY A 155 -6.76 21.08 9.00
CA GLY A 155 -7.17 19.68 8.92
C GLY A 155 -6.03 18.67 9.00
N VAL A 156 -4.78 19.08 8.73
CA VAL A 156 -3.57 18.20 8.75
C VAL A 156 -2.49 18.67 9.73
N ALA A 157 -2.81 19.64 10.59
CA ALA A 157 -1.87 20.24 11.54
C ALA A 157 -1.63 19.33 12.74
N LEU A 158 -0.95 18.21 12.50
CA LEU A 158 -0.73 17.17 13.50
C LEU A 158 0.26 17.67 14.59
N PRO A 159 -0.15 17.75 15.87
CA PRO A 159 0.68 18.22 16.97
C PRO A 159 2.07 17.58 17.03
N MET A 160 3.05 18.34 17.53
CA MET A 160 4.50 18.04 17.54
C MET A 160 5.18 18.02 16.16
N TRP A 161 4.46 17.62 15.10
CA TRP A 161 5.00 17.53 13.75
C TRP A 161 4.82 18.82 12.97
N PHE A 162 3.62 19.40 13.05
CA PHE A 162 3.26 20.68 12.45
C PHE A 162 2.73 21.64 13.52
N PRO A 163 2.90 22.96 13.36
CA PRO A 163 2.34 23.90 14.31
C PRO A 163 0.82 23.93 14.18
N PRO A 164 0.08 24.20 15.28
CA PRO A 164 -1.34 24.46 15.18
C PRO A 164 -1.62 25.68 14.31
N VAL A 165 -2.76 25.69 13.62
CA VAL A 165 -3.18 26.77 12.74
C VAL A 165 -4.17 27.66 13.48
N VAL A 166 -4.03 28.98 13.35
CA VAL A 166 -4.94 29.95 14.00
C VAL A 166 -5.83 30.56 12.94
N ILE A 167 -7.15 30.33 13.05
CA ILE A 167 -8.16 30.86 12.14
C ILE A 167 -9.17 31.64 12.98
N ASP A 168 -9.41 32.91 12.64
CA ASP A 168 -10.35 33.78 13.35
C ASP A 168 -10.10 33.84 14.88
N GLY A 169 -8.82 33.76 15.29
CA GLY A 169 -8.40 33.76 16.69
C GLY A 169 -8.58 32.44 17.44
N GLN A 170 -9.13 31.40 16.79
CA GLN A 170 -9.28 30.05 17.35
C GLN A 170 -8.12 29.16 16.90
N THR A 171 -7.67 28.27 17.78
CA THR A 171 -6.56 27.35 17.52
C THR A 171 -7.10 26.02 17.02
N TYR A 172 -6.59 25.55 15.87
CA TYR A 172 -6.97 24.30 15.24
C TYR A 172 -5.78 23.33 15.15
N ILE A 173 -6.08 22.06 15.28
CA ILE A 173 -5.15 20.93 15.06
C ILE A 173 -5.86 19.84 14.25
N ASP A 174 -5.07 18.86 13.80
CA ASP A 174 -5.56 17.67 13.09
C ASP A 174 -6.64 16.92 13.92
N PRO A 175 -7.77 16.48 13.31
CA PRO A 175 -8.88 15.82 14.00
C PRO A 175 -8.66 14.35 14.36
N VAL A 176 -7.56 13.69 13.97
CA VAL A 176 -7.33 12.23 14.17
C VAL A 176 -7.43 11.72 15.60
N TYR A 177 -7.40 12.59 16.60
CA TYR A 177 -7.61 12.21 17.99
C TYR A 177 -9.08 11.93 18.32
N LEU A 178 -10.01 12.45 17.51
CA LEU A 178 -11.44 12.29 17.67
C LEU A 178 -12.07 11.51 16.52
N THR A 179 -11.68 11.81 15.28
CA THR A 179 -12.23 11.16 14.10
C THR A 179 -11.22 11.04 12.98
N ASP A 180 -11.11 9.82 12.43
CA ASP A 180 -10.44 9.55 11.17
C ASP A 180 -11.44 9.40 10.04
N ALA A 181 -12.69 8.99 10.32
CA ALA A 181 -13.77 8.94 9.35
C ALA A 181 -15.07 9.36 10.06
N ASN A 182 -15.70 10.45 9.63
CA ASN A 182 -16.85 11.00 10.34
C ASN A 182 -18.16 10.30 9.96
N VAL A 183 -18.31 9.07 10.47
CA VAL A 183 -19.51 8.23 10.29
C VAL A 183 -20.77 8.93 10.79
N GLU A 184 -20.68 9.64 11.91
CA GLU A 184 -21.79 10.41 12.48
C GLU A 184 -22.33 11.45 11.51
N GLU A 185 -21.43 12.25 10.94
CA GLU A 185 -21.78 13.32 10.01
C GLU A 185 -22.45 12.77 8.75
N ALA A 186 -21.95 11.66 8.20
CA ALA A 186 -22.57 11.01 7.05
C ALA A 186 -23.99 10.51 7.35
N ILE A 187 -24.20 9.87 8.50
CA ILE A 187 -25.54 9.41 8.93
C ILE A 187 -26.47 10.61 9.17
N ARG A 188 -25.97 11.68 9.80
CA ARG A 188 -26.72 12.92 10.08
C ARG A 188 -27.16 13.62 8.79
N ARG A 189 -26.36 13.53 7.73
CA ARG A 189 -26.69 14.03 6.38
C ARG A 189 -27.62 13.11 5.59
N GLY A 190 -28.14 12.05 6.21
CA GLY A 190 -29.12 11.17 5.59
C GLY A 190 -28.51 10.12 4.67
N CYS A 191 -27.21 9.85 4.75
CA CYS A 191 -26.62 8.78 3.94
C CYS A 191 -27.02 7.41 4.48
N ASP A 192 -27.25 6.46 3.58
CA ASP A 192 -27.67 5.08 3.86
C ASP A 192 -26.54 4.09 3.55
N GLU A 193 -25.60 4.47 2.69
CA GLU A 193 -24.50 3.62 2.24
C GLU A 193 -23.17 4.36 2.44
N LEU A 194 -22.31 3.84 3.32
CA LEU A 194 -21.06 4.47 3.74
C LEU A 194 -19.86 3.73 3.15
N TRP A 195 -19.14 4.38 2.24
CA TRP A 195 -17.92 3.87 1.61
C TRP A 195 -16.70 4.43 2.33
N ILE A 196 -16.02 3.61 3.12
CA ILE A 196 -14.90 4.03 3.96
C ILE A 196 -13.60 3.51 3.36
N ILE A 197 -12.71 4.42 2.95
CA ILE A 197 -11.35 4.05 2.54
C ILE A 197 -10.43 4.22 3.74
N TRP A 198 -9.94 3.11 4.31
CA TRP A 198 -9.24 3.09 5.60
C TRP A 198 -7.78 2.67 5.46
N THR A 199 -6.85 3.56 5.84
CA THR A 199 -5.39 3.29 5.72
C THR A 199 -4.66 3.29 7.08
N VAL A 200 -5.39 3.55 8.17
CA VAL A 200 -4.87 3.40 9.53
C VAL A 200 -4.64 1.93 9.80
N SER A 201 -3.44 1.59 10.26
CA SER A 201 -3.05 0.20 10.55
C SER A 201 -4.03 -0.41 11.54
N ARG A 202 -4.56 -1.58 11.20
CA ARG A 202 -5.44 -2.37 12.07
C ARG A 202 -4.72 -3.53 12.72
N ARG A 203 -3.41 -3.63 12.51
CA ARG A 203 -2.57 -4.65 13.13
C ARG A 203 -2.58 -4.48 14.64
N HIS A 204 -2.94 -5.54 15.34
CA HIS A 204 -2.89 -5.61 16.80
C HIS A 204 -1.46 -5.86 17.31
N ARG A 205 -0.46 -5.18 16.74
CA ARG A 205 0.96 -5.32 17.07
C ARG A 205 1.49 -4.01 17.66
N TRP A 206 1.92 -4.06 18.91
CA TRP A 206 2.60 -2.94 19.55
C TRP A 206 4.08 -2.91 19.16
N ARG A 207 4.54 -1.77 18.63
CA ARG A 207 5.95 -1.51 18.31
C ARG A 207 6.53 -0.55 19.34
N ASN A 208 7.80 -0.73 19.66
CA ASN A 208 8.50 0.15 20.60
C ASN A 208 9.09 1.38 19.89
N GLY A 209 9.32 2.46 20.64
CA GLY A 209 9.97 3.68 20.18
C GLY A 209 9.06 4.89 20.23
N PHE A 210 9.65 6.09 20.38
CA PHE A 210 8.89 7.32 20.61
C PHE A 210 7.90 7.63 19.48
N VAL A 211 8.36 7.54 18.22
CA VAL A 211 7.52 7.79 17.04
C VAL A 211 6.45 6.71 16.87
N ALA A 212 6.79 5.44 17.07
CA ALA A 212 5.83 4.34 16.99
C ALA A 212 4.73 4.46 18.05
N ASN A 213 5.10 4.68 19.32
CA ASN A 213 4.15 4.90 20.42
C ASN A 213 3.20 6.07 20.12
N TYR A 214 3.71 7.16 19.54
CA TYR A 214 2.87 8.30 19.16
C TYR A 214 1.79 7.93 18.13
N PHE A 215 2.16 7.21 17.07
CA PHE A 215 1.18 6.77 16.08
C PHE A 215 0.27 5.66 16.60
N HIS A 216 0.74 4.80 17.52
CA HIS A 216 -0.13 3.81 18.16
C HIS A 216 -1.25 4.45 18.98
N ILE A 217 -1.04 5.63 19.56
CA ILE A 217 -2.11 6.39 20.22
C ILE A 217 -3.19 6.78 19.19
N ILE A 218 -2.77 7.32 18.04
CA ILE A 218 -3.68 7.68 16.94
C ILE A 218 -4.40 6.44 16.39
N GLU A 219 -3.68 5.34 16.12
CA GLU A 219 -4.26 4.07 15.67
C GLU A 219 -5.27 3.53 16.68
N THR A 220 -5.02 3.69 17.97
CA THR A 220 -5.93 3.25 19.04
C THR A 220 -7.22 4.06 19.03
N THR A 221 -7.14 5.39 18.92
CA THR A 221 -8.33 6.26 18.88
C THR A 221 -9.14 6.04 17.61
N ALA A 222 -8.47 6.01 16.45
CA ALA A 222 -9.07 5.80 15.14
C ALA A 222 -9.83 4.46 15.07
N ASN A 223 -9.12 3.35 15.35
CA ASN A 223 -9.71 2.02 15.26
C ASN A 223 -10.78 1.81 16.34
N GLY A 224 -10.57 2.33 17.55
CA GLY A 224 -11.55 2.25 18.63
C GLY A 224 -12.88 2.91 18.24
N ARG A 225 -12.82 4.11 17.67
CA ARG A 225 -14.01 4.85 17.20
C ARG A 225 -14.69 4.17 16.02
N LEU A 226 -13.93 3.69 15.03
CA LEU A 226 -14.50 2.94 13.92
C LEU A 226 -15.26 1.71 14.42
N GLN A 227 -14.65 0.93 15.33
CA GLN A 227 -15.29 -0.27 15.90
C GLN A 227 -16.53 0.05 16.73
N GLU A 228 -16.57 1.21 17.40
CA GLU A 228 -17.77 1.69 18.10
C GLU A 228 -18.90 1.96 17.11
N TRP A 229 -18.64 2.69 16.04
CA TRP A 229 -19.63 3.00 15.00
C TRP A 229 -20.15 1.75 14.28
N LEU A 230 -19.26 0.84 13.88
CA LEU A 230 -19.65 -0.41 13.23
C LEU A 230 -20.58 -1.25 14.12
N ARG A 231 -20.30 -1.33 15.43
CA ARG A 231 -21.17 -2.05 16.38
C ARG A 231 -22.53 -1.39 16.55
N ARG A 232 -22.58 -0.06 16.63
CA ARG A 232 -23.86 0.69 16.71
C ARG A 232 -24.71 0.49 15.46
N ILE A 233 -24.09 0.58 14.27
CA ILE A 233 -24.76 0.32 12.99
C ILE A 233 -25.30 -1.12 12.93
N GLU A 234 -24.49 -2.12 13.29
CA GLU A 234 -24.96 -3.51 13.26
C GLU A 234 -26.09 -3.76 14.25
N ALA A 235 -26.01 -3.21 15.46
CA ALA A 235 -27.09 -3.30 16.45
C ALA A 235 -28.37 -2.61 15.97
N SER A 236 -28.25 -1.43 15.36
CA SER A 236 -29.37 -0.69 14.77
C SER A 236 -30.02 -1.50 13.63
N ASN A 237 -29.21 -2.04 12.72
CA ASN A 237 -29.68 -2.85 11.61
C ASN A 237 -30.33 -4.17 12.09
N ALA A 238 -29.80 -4.79 13.14
CA ALA A 238 -30.37 -5.99 13.74
C ALA A 238 -31.75 -5.74 14.32
N ALA A 239 -31.92 -4.66 15.10
CA ALA A 239 -33.22 -4.25 15.64
C ALA A 239 -34.26 -4.06 14.53
N ILE A 240 -33.88 -3.40 13.43
CA ILE A 240 -34.77 -3.20 12.27
C ILE A 240 -35.17 -4.53 11.62
N ARG A 241 -34.24 -5.49 11.48
CA ARG A 241 -34.54 -6.84 10.94
C ARG A 241 -35.51 -7.61 11.84
N ASP A 242 -35.45 -7.37 13.15
CA ASP A 242 -36.33 -7.98 14.14
C ASP A 242 -37.69 -7.26 14.26
N GLY A 243 -37.91 -6.18 13.49
CA GLY A 243 -39.15 -5.39 13.50
C GLY A 243 -39.22 -4.36 14.64
N GLU A 244 -38.11 -4.11 15.32
CA GLU A 244 -37.96 -3.07 16.34
C GLU A 244 -37.46 -1.75 15.74
N GLU A 245 -37.46 -0.67 16.53
CA GLU A 245 -36.90 0.62 16.13
C GLU A 245 -35.37 0.60 16.27
N GLY A 246 -34.65 0.69 15.15
CA GLY A 246 -33.20 0.83 15.17
C GLY A 246 -32.76 2.24 15.55
N GLU A 247 -31.59 2.36 16.20
CA GLU A 247 -30.99 3.63 16.62
C GLU A 247 -31.03 4.76 15.56
N PHE A 248 -30.76 4.45 14.29
CA PHE A 248 -30.72 5.43 13.20
C PHE A 248 -32.03 5.53 12.40
N GLY A 249 -33.07 4.80 12.81
CA GLY A 249 -34.39 4.76 12.18
C GLY A 249 -34.45 4.12 10.79
N ARG A 250 -33.30 3.72 10.23
CA ARG A 250 -33.17 3.10 8.90
C ARG A 250 -31.91 2.22 8.84
N PRO A 251 -31.88 1.21 7.95
CA PRO A 251 -30.68 0.42 7.74
C PRO A 251 -29.54 1.28 7.18
N ILE A 252 -28.33 1.10 7.71
CA ILE A 252 -27.11 1.73 7.20
C ILE A 252 -26.15 0.64 6.72
N GLU A 253 -25.80 0.65 5.44
CA GLU A 253 -24.80 -0.24 4.86
C GLU A 253 -23.40 0.39 4.98
N VAL A 254 -22.41 -0.40 5.40
CA VAL A 254 -21.00 0.03 5.45
C VAL A 254 -20.17 -0.82 4.51
N ARG A 255 -19.50 -0.16 3.57
CA ARG A 255 -18.51 -0.73 2.64
C ARG A 255 -17.13 -0.24 3.05
N LEU A 256 -16.45 -1.04 3.86
CA LEU A 256 -15.11 -0.75 4.34
C LEU A 256 -14.07 -1.34 3.38
N LEU A 257 -13.25 -0.47 2.79
CA LEU A 257 -12.12 -0.82 1.94
C LEU A 257 -10.85 -0.42 2.68
N ASP A 258 -10.34 -1.33 3.50
CA ASP A 258 -9.13 -1.14 4.28
C ASP A 258 -7.89 -1.73 3.62
N GLY A 259 -6.74 -1.13 3.89
CA GLY A 259 -5.46 -1.57 3.33
C GLY A 259 -4.31 -1.22 4.25
N GLU A 260 -3.44 -2.21 4.50
CA GLU A 260 -2.16 -1.98 5.15
C GLU A 260 -1.19 -1.36 4.14
N VAL A 261 -0.88 -0.08 4.33
CA VAL A 261 -0.03 0.67 3.39
C VAL A 261 1.41 0.71 3.91
N PRO A 262 2.41 0.25 3.14
CA PRO A 262 3.83 0.26 3.52
C PRO A 262 4.46 1.66 3.40
N LEU A 263 3.83 2.64 4.03
CA LEU A 263 4.28 4.03 4.15
C LEU A 263 4.18 4.47 5.61
N ASN A 264 5.15 5.30 6.03
CA ASN A 264 5.03 6.01 7.29
C ASN A 264 3.96 7.12 7.16
N TYR A 265 3.23 7.40 8.24
CA TYR A 265 2.18 8.42 8.25
C TYR A 265 2.67 9.84 7.93
N LEU A 266 3.94 10.18 8.15
CA LEU A 266 4.45 11.55 7.94
C LEU A 266 5.74 11.65 7.12
N ILE A 267 6.59 10.63 7.15
CA ILE A 267 7.94 10.72 6.60
C ILE A 267 8.09 9.76 5.43
N ASN A 268 8.11 10.32 4.22
CA ASN A 268 8.52 9.64 3.01
C ASN A 268 9.35 10.59 2.15
N PHE A 269 10.50 10.13 1.68
CA PHE A 269 11.40 10.85 0.79
C PHE A 269 11.49 10.21 -0.60
N SER A 270 10.68 9.18 -0.85
CA SER A 270 10.70 8.39 -2.07
C SER A 270 9.44 8.57 -2.90
N ARG A 271 9.60 9.16 -4.09
CA ARG A 271 8.51 9.26 -5.08
C ARG A 271 8.00 7.87 -5.46
N ASP A 272 8.90 6.92 -5.59
CA ASP A 272 8.58 5.54 -5.99
C ASP A 272 7.68 4.86 -4.97
N ARG A 273 7.85 5.15 -3.66
CA ARG A 273 6.96 4.63 -2.62
C ARG A 273 5.56 5.26 -2.65
N PHE A 274 5.42 6.53 -3.03
CA PHE A 274 4.10 7.11 -3.25
C PHE A 274 3.41 6.46 -4.44
N ALA A 275 4.12 6.32 -5.56
CA ALA A 275 3.60 5.61 -6.73
C ALA A 275 3.21 4.16 -6.37
N GLN A 276 4.04 3.44 -5.62
CA GLN A 276 3.73 2.10 -5.13
C GLN A 276 2.46 2.07 -4.28
N ALA A 277 2.28 3.01 -3.35
CA ALA A 277 1.08 3.08 -2.52
C ALA A 277 -0.18 3.32 -3.39
N VAL A 278 -0.10 4.20 -4.39
CA VAL A 278 -1.18 4.43 -5.36
C VAL A 278 -1.50 3.13 -6.12
N GLU A 279 -0.50 2.44 -6.69
CA GLU A 279 -0.75 1.20 -7.44
C GLU A 279 -1.30 0.08 -6.56
N LEU A 280 -0.88 0.00 -5.30
CA LEU A 280 -1.47 -0.91 -4.31
C LEU A 280 -2.96 -0.60 -4.11
N GLY A 281 -3.33 0.68 -4.00
CA GLY A 281 -4.72 1.13 -3.93
C GLY A 281 -5.54 0.72 -5.15
N VAL A 282 -4.99 0.91 -6.35
CA VAL A 282 -5.62 0.48 -7.61
C VAL A 282 -5.84 -1.03 -7.63
N GLN A 283 -4.82 -1.83 -7.32
CA GLN A 283 -4.91 -3.29 -7.30
C GLN A 283 -5.95 -3.78 -6.28
N HIS A 284 -5.94 -3.21 -5.08
CA HIS A 284 -6.84 -3.57 -4.00
C HIS A 284 -8.28 -3.21 -4.34
N ALA A 285 -8.53 -2.01 -4.86
CA ALA A 285 -9.86 -1.58 -5.23
C ALA A 285 -10.45 -2.42 -6.38
N ARG A 286 -9.65 -2.79 -7.39
CA ARG A 286 -10.09 -3.69 -8.47
C ARG A 286 -10.47 -5.08 -7.96
N ARG A 287 -9.64 -5.66 -7.08
CA ARG A 287 -9.95 -6.94 -6.41
C ARG A 287 -11.23 -6.82 -5.61
N TRP A 288 -11.33 -5.78 -4.79
CA TRP A 288 -12.50 -5.53 -3.95
C TRP A 288 -13.78 -5.36 -4.78
N CYS A 289 -13.74 -4.61 -5.89
CA CYS A 289 -14.88 -4.49 -6.81
C CYS A 289 -15.28 -5.84 -7.40
N THR A 290 -14.29 -6.65 -7.81
CA THR A 290 -14.54 -8.02 -8.32
C THR A 290 -15.23 -8.89 -7.27
N ASP A 291 -14.70 -8.91 -6.05
CA ASP A 291 -15.22 -9.72 -4.94
C ASP A 291 -16.65 -9.33 -4.54
N HIS A 292 -17.01 -8.06 -4.75
CA HIS A 292 -18.35 -7.52 -4.45
C HIS A 292 -19.26 -7.42 -5.69
N GLY A 293 -18.84 -7.96 -6.84
CA GLY A 293 -19.63 -7.97 -8.08
C GLY A 293 -19.89 -6.58 -8.68
N ILE A 294 -19.03 -5.60 -8.37
CA ILE A 294 -19.10 -4.25 -8.93
C ILE A 294 -18.38 -4.25 -10.28
N PRO A 295 -19.07 -3.89 -11.38
CA PRO A 295 -18.47 -3.88 -12.69
C PRO A 295 -17.45 -2.74 -12.80
N CYS A 296 -16.24 -3.07 -13.21
CA CYS A 296 -15.21 -2.09 -13.58
C CYS A 296 -14.93 -2.18 -15.08
N LYS A 297 -14.87 -1.03 -15.74
CA LYS A 297 -14.27 -0.93 -17.07
C LYS A 297 -12.77 -1.22 -16.97
N PRO A 298 -12.14 -1.80 -18.00
CA PRO A 298 -10.69 -1.88 -18.04
C PRO A 298 -10.11 -0.47 -17.91
N GLY A 299 -9.40 -0.21 -16.81
CA GLY A 299 -8.74 1.08 -16.63
C GLY A 299 -7.79 1.36 -17.79
N GLU A 300 -7.70 2.61 -18.19
CA GLU A 300 -6.67 3.02 -19.13
C GLU A 300 -5.29 2.66 -18.56
N PRO A 301 -4.38 2.10 -19.37
CA PRO A 301 -3.01 1.94 -18.95
C PRO A 301 -2.49 3.29 -18.43
N PRO A 302 -1.76 3.32 -17.30
CA PRO A 302 -1.16 4.57 -16.86
C PRO A 302 -0.29 5.11 -17.99
N ASP A 303 -0.46 6.40 -18.28
CA ASP A 303 0.27 7.13 -19.32
C ASP A 303 1.71 7.33 -18.82
N ARG A 304 2.47 6.23 -18.84
CA ARG A 304 3.86 6.20 -18.38
C ARG A 304 4.73 6.48 -19.59
N PRO A 305 5.66 7.45 -19.51
CA PRO A 305 6.68 7.60 -20.52
C PRO A 305 7.34 6.24 -20.76
N ASP A 306 7.66 5.93 -22.02
CA ASP A 306 8.51 4.79 -22.31
C ASP A 306 9.74 4.87 -21.41
N ASP A 307 9.92 3.86 -20.56
CA ASP A 307 11.07 3.75 -19.67
C ASP A 307 12.07 2.77 -20.30
N PRO A 308 13.02 3.28 -21.12
CA PRO A 308 14.02 2.45 -21.80
C PRO A 308 15.10 1.96 -20.83
N THR A 309 14.96 2.18 -19.52
CA THR A 309 15.93 1.65 -18.56
C THR A 309 15.84 0.14 -18.46
N ARG A 310 16.99 -0.48 -18.23
CA ARG A 310 17.10 -1.91 -18.01
C ARG A 310 18.18 -2.20 -16.99
N LEU A 311 17.88 -3.05 -16.02
CA LEU A 311 18.84 -3.51 -15.03
C LEU A 311 18.93 -5.03 -15.07
N ARG A 312 20.16 -5.55 -15.09
CA ARG A 312 20.45 -6.98 -15.09
C ARG A 312 21.46 -7.33 -14.02
N PHE A 313 21.25 -8.45 -13.35
CA PHE A 313 22.24 -9.07 -12.47
C PHE A 313 22.07 -10.59 -12.50
N THR A 314 23.16 -11.30 -12.21
CA THR A 314 23.21 -12.76 -12.26
C THR A 314 23.39 -13.33 -10.86
N GLU A 315 22.51 -14.26 -10.50
CA GLU A 315 22.59 -15.05 -9.27
C GLU A 315 23.08 -16.46 -9.59
N ARG A 316 23.96 -16.95 -8.71
CA ARG A 316 24.34 -18.36 -8.67
C ARG A 316 23.92 -18.92 -7.31
N MET A 317 23.04 -19.90 -7.33
CA MET A 317 22.56 -20.60 -6.13
C MET A 317 22.90 -22.08 -6.23
N VAL A 318 23.35 -22.67 -5.13
CA VAL A 318 23.73 -24.09 -5.06
C VAL A 318 23.10 -24.75 -3.86
N GLY A 319 22.67 -25.99 -4.01
CA GLY A 319 22.08 -26.75 -2.91
C GLY A 319 21.67 -28.14 -3.33
N ARG A 320 20.69 -28.69 -2.61
CA ARG A 320 20.23 -30.06 -2.80
C ARG A 320 18.71 -30.13 -2.82
N VAL A 321 18.19 -31.02 -3.63
CA VAL A 321 16.78 -31.43 -3.66
C VAL A 321 16.67 -32.92 -3.38
N VAL A 322 15.54 -33.34 -2.81
CA VAL A 322 15.23 -34.74 -2.53
C VAL A 322 13.99 -35.11 -3.33
N PHE A 323 14.10 -36.15 -4.15
CA PHE A 323 12.99 -36.66 -4.94
C PHE A 323 11.94 -37.35 -4.06
N GLY A 324 10.66 -37.09 -4.36
CA GLY A 324 9.52 -37.63 -3.59
C GLY A 324 9.28 -36.96 -2.23
N GLU A 325 9.95 -35.84 -1.96
CA GLU A 325 9.69 -34.98 -0.79
C GLU A 325 8.91 -33.73 -1.21
N ASP A 326 7.96 -33.33 -0.38
CA ASP A 326 7.06 -32.20 -0.65
C ASP A 326 7.42 -30.97 0.17
N ASP A 327 8.12 -31.12 1.30
CA ASP A 327 8.50 -30.01 2.16
C ASP A 327 10.01 -29.67 2.02
N PRO A 328 10.36 -28.51 1.40
CA PRO A 328 11.73 -28.09 1.21
C PRO A 328 12.47 -27.86 2.53
N ARG A 329 11.76 -27.59 3.63
CA ARG A 329 12.36 -27.41 4.97
C ARG A 329 12.74 -28.75 5.61
N LYS A 330 12.07 -29.84 5.24
CA LYS A 330 12.34 -31.20 5.76
C LYS A 330 13.27 -32.02 4.87
N ALA A 331 13.40 -31.64 3.60
CA ALA A 331 14.26 -32.31 2.63
C ALA A 331 15.71 -32.54 3.12
N ALA A 332 16.29 -31.60 3.90
CA ALA A 332 17.64 -31.75 4.43
C ALA A 332 17.81 -32.88 5.47
N SER A 333 16.71 -33.32 6.11
CA SER A 333 16.68 -34.37 7.14
C SER A 333 15.97 -35.66 6.70
N SER A 334 15.43 -35.70 5.48
CA SER A 334 14.78 -36.90 4.94
C SER A 334 15.82 -38.00 4.73
N ALA A 335 15.59 -39.17 5.33
CA ALA A 335 16.45 -40.35 5.15
C ALA A 335 15.98 -41.29 4.02
N GLY A 336 14.87 -40.97 3.33
CA GLY A 336 14.16 -41.91 2.45
C GLY A 336 14.22 -41.64 0.94
N GLY A 337 14.42 -40.38 0.52
CA GLY A 337 14.42 -40.01 -0.91
C GLY A 337 15.83 -39.92 -1.52
N ALA A 338 15.93 -40.10 -2.85
CA ALA A 338 17.17 -39.88 -3.58
C ALA A 338 17.50 -38.37 -3.58
N ALA A 339 18.66 -38.00 -3.05
CA ALA A 339 19.12 -36.62 -3.03
C ALA A 339 19.95 -36.29 -4.28
N ALA A 340 19.76 -35.10 -4.83
CA ALA A 340 20.44 -34.58 -6.00
C ALA A 340 21.03 -33.20 -5.75
N ASP A 341 22.24 -32.96 -6.24
CA ASP A 341 22.83 -31.64 -6.27
C ASP A 341 22.19 -30.80 -7.36
N ILE A 342 21.82 -29.56 -7.02
CA ILE A 342 21.23 -28.61 -7.95
C ILE A 342 21.97 -27.28 -7.90
N THR A 343 22.23 -26.70 -9.07
CA THR A 343 22.77 -25.35 -9.22
C THR A 343 21.88 -24.54 -10.14
N LEU A 344 21.49 -23.35 -9.69
CA LEU A 344 20.81 -22.36 -10.51
C LEU A 344 21.82 -21.31 -10.93
N HIS A 345 21.89 -21.03 -12.22
CA HIS A 345 22.64 -19.89 -12.76
C HIS A 345 21.68 -19.04 -13.58
N VAL A 346 21.19 -17.97 -12.95
CA VAL A 346 20.05 -17.21 -13.46
C VAL A 346 20.37 -15.73 -13.52
N THR A 347 19.97 -15.08 -14.60
CA THR A 347 20.04 -13.64 -14.79
C THR A 347 18.64 -13.06 -14.69
N VAL A 348 18.46 -12.15 -13.74
CA VAL A 348 17.26 -11.32 -13.62
C VAL A 348 17.39 -10.15 -14.59
N ASP A 349 16.33 -9.89 -15.35
CA ASP A 349 16.26 -8.86 -16.39
C ASP A 349 15.04 -7.95 -16.13
N ILE A 350 15.32 -6.83 -15.47
CA ILE A 350 14.36 -5.78 -15.15
C ILE A 350 14.29 -4.82 -16.32
N ARG A 351 13.10 -4.64 -16.90
CA ARG A 351 12.83 -3.67 -17.97
C ARG A 351 11.86 -2.61 -17.47
N GLY A 352 12.23 -1.34 -17.63
CA GLY A 352 11.51 -0.20 -17.08
C GLY A 352 11.59 -0.15 -15.56
N MET A 353 12.59 0.55 -15.03
CA MET A 353 12.78 0.78 -13.60
C MET A 353 11.56 1.45 -12.94
N ASP A 354 10.97 2.46 -13.56
CA ASP A 354 9.79 3.18 -13.05
C ASP A 354 8.61 2.23 -12.86
N ARG A 355 8.36 1.39 -13.88
CA ARG A 355 7.31 0.38 -13.80
C ARG A 355 7.61 -0.63 -12.70
N PHE A 356 8.83 -1.15 -12.66
CA PHE A 356 9.25 -2.17 -11.71
C PHE A 356 9.13 -1.69 -10.27
N LEU A 357 9.50 -0.44 -9.95
CA LEU A 357 9.47 0.09 -8.58
C LEU A 357 8.05 0.48 -8.11
N ALA A 358 7.18 0.91 -9.03
CA ALA A 358 5.81 1.28 -8.71
C ALA A 358 4.86 0.08 -8.65
N ASP A 359 5.10 -0.97 -9.44
CA ASP A 359 4.25 -2.17 -9.46
C ASP A 359 4.41 -2.98 -8.15
N PRO A 360 3.35 -3.22 -7.36
CA PRO A 360 3.42 -3.99 -6.12
C PRO A 360 3.95 -5.43 -6.29
N GLU A 361 3.81 -6.02 -7.49
CA GLU A 361 4.29 -7.37 -7.77
C GLU A 361 5.78 -7.42 -8.16
N HIS A 362 6.39 -6.27 -8.48
CA HIS A 362 7.82 -6.12 -8.82
C HIS A 362 8.34 -7.24 -9.74
N GLU A 363 7.58 -7.55 -10.80
CA GLU A 363 7.89 -8.69 -11.68
C GLU A 363 8.98 -8.33 -12.70
N ALA A 364 9.94 -9.24 -12.85
CA ALA A 364 11.00 -9.21 -13.84
C ALA A 364 11.15 -10.54 -14.57
N GLU A 365 11.72 -10.49 -15.76
CA GLU A 365 12.04 -11.69 -16.53
C GLU A 365 13.27 -12.38 -15.93
N LEU A 366 13.28 -13.70 -15.92
CA LEU A 366 14.41 -14.49 -15.47
C LEU A 366 14.82 -15.49 -16.57
N ARG A 367 16.12 -15.52 -16.90
CA ARG A 367 16.71 -16.42 -17.88
C ARG A 367 17.92 -17.13 -17.29
N GLY A 368 18.27 -18.30 -17.81
CA GLY A 368 19.48 -19.00 -17.35
C GLY A 368 19.40 -20.49 -17.56
N GLU A 369 20.04 -21.22 -16.67
CA GLU A 369 20.09 -22.68 -16.70
C GLU A 369 20.04 -23.27 -15.29
N ILE A 370 19.54 -24.50 -15.24
CA ILE A 370 19.52 -25.37 -14.07
C ILE A 370 20.50 -26.50 -14.33
N LEU A 371 21.40 -26.78 -13.40
CA LEU A 371 22.31 -27.92 -13.45
C LEU A 371 21.90 -28.92 -12.38
N CYS A 372 21.46 -30.11 -12.80
CA CYS A 372 21.12 -31.25 -11.95
C CYS A 372 21.40 -32.54 -12.73
N GLN A 373 22.30 -33.39 -12.23
CA GLN A 373 22.76 -34.57 -12.99
C GLN A 373 21.64 -35.60 -13.16
N GLU A 374 20.82 -35.76 -12.14
CA GLU A 374 19.69 -36.69 -12.05
C GLU A 374 18.57 -36.31 -13.02
N LEU A 375 18.45 -35.03 -13.37
CA LEU A 375 17.52 -34.53 -14.40
C LEU A 375 18.18 -34.42 -15.79
N GLY A 376 19.43 -34.85 -15.93
CA GLY A 376 20.12 -34.96 -17.22
C GLY A 376 21.17 -33.89 -17.53
N GLY A 377 21.66 -33.17 -16.53
CA GLY A 377 22.80 -32.26 -16.65
C GLY A 377 22.39 -30.80 -16.70
N ARG A 378 22.79 -30.08 -17.76
CA ARG A 378 22.49 -28.65 -17.94
C ARG A 378 21.17 -28.50 -18.68
N LEU A 379 20.21 -27.84 -18.03
CA LEU A 379 18.83 -27.69 -18.48
C LEU A 379 18.55 -26.20 -18.69
N PRO A 380 18.36 -25.73 -19.93
CA PRO A 380 18.06 -24.32 -20.18
C PRO A 380 16.68 -23.96 -19.64
N VAL A 381 16.57 -22.77 -19.04
CA VAL A 381 15.28 -22.19 -18.66
C VAL A 381 14.59 -21.70 -19.93
N GLU A 382 13.43 -22.26 -20.25
CA GLU A 382 12.62 -21.90 -21.41
C GLU A 382 11.86 -20.59 -21.20
N ARG A 383 11.37 -20.40 -19.97
CA ARG A 383 10.70 -19.18 -19.50
C ARG A 383 10.91 -19.06 -18.00
N GLY A 384 11.18 -17.85 -17.50
CA GLY A 384 11.32 -17.63 -16.07
C GLY A 384 10.79 -16.27 -15.64
N THR A 385 10.22 -16.23 -14.44
CA THR A 385 9.80 -14.99 -13.77
C THR A 385 10.44 -14.88 -12.40
N PHE A 386 10.69 -13.64 -12.01
CA PHE A 386 11.19 -13.24 -10.71
C PHE A 386 10.31 -12.14 -10.16
N GLN A 387 9.89 -12.26 -8.91
CA GLN A 387 9.17 -11.19 -8.21
C GLN A 387 9.94 -10.80 -6.97
N LEU A 388 10.25 -9.51 -6.82
CA LEU A 388 11.07 -9.00 -5.72
C LEU A 388 10.20 -8.44 -4.59
N PHE A 389 10.33 -9.01 -3.38
CA PHE A 389 9.68 -8.48 -2.17
C PHE A 389 8.15 -8.32 -2.31
N VAL A 390 7.50 -9.34 -2.85
CA VAL A 390 6.03 -9.38 -2.90
C VAL A 390 5.46 -9.78 -1.55
N GLU A 391 4.35 -9.15 -1.18
CA GLU A 391 3.68 -9.41 0.08
C GLU A 391 3.17 -10.85 0.12
N HIS A 392 3.39 -11.51 1.26
CA HIS A 392 2.81 -12.80 1.56
C HIS A 392 2.02 -12.68 2.85
N SER A 393 0.69 -12.73 2.76
CA SER A 393 -0.29 -12.50 3.84
C SER A 393 -0.28 -11.10 4.48
N ASP A 394 0.89 -10.44 4.58
CA ASP A 394 1.07 -9.14 5.22
C ASP A 394 2.30 -8.41 4.59
N PRO A 395 2.28 -7.07 4.41
CA PRO A 395 3.42 -6.20 4.09
C PRO A 395 4.77 -6.40 4.83
N GLU A 396 4.81 -7.06 5.99
CA GLU A 396 6.01 -7.37 6.78
C GLU A 396 6.63 -8.73 6.46
N HIS A 397 5.88 -9.59 5.77
CA HIS A 397 6.32 -10.91 5.34
C HIS A 397 6.50 -10.87 3.84
N LEU A 398 7.72 -10.52 3.42
CA LEU A 398 8.05 -10.36 2.02
C LEU A 398 8.63 -11.66 1.48
N ARG A 399 8.27 -12.00 0.24
CA ARG A 399 8.88 -13.10 -0.50
C ARG A 399 9.59 -12.59 -1.74
N MET A 400 10.75 -13.17 -2.04
CA MET A 400 11.30 -13.12 -3.39
C MET A 400 10.93 -14.42 -4.09
N ARG A 401 10.09 -14.37 -5.13
CA ARG A 401 9.55 -15.56 -5.79
C ARG A 401 10.27 -15.80 -7.12
N TYR A 402 10.52 -17.07 -7.40
CA TYR A 402 11.20 -17.56 -8.58
C TYR A 402 10.33 -18.63 -9.21
N ARG A 403 10.09 -18.54 -10.51
CA ARG A 403 9.38 -19.59 -11.25
C ARG A 403 10.06 -19.82 -12.58
N LEU A 404 10.59 -21.03 -12.77
CA LEU A 404 11.39 -21.42 -13.94
C LEU A 404 10.74 -22.62 -14.63
N PHE A 405 10.46 -22.49 -15.92
CA PHE A 405 9.97 -23.57 -16.77
C PHE A 405 11.14 -24.18 -17.53
N PHE A 406 11.27 -25.50 -17.48
CA PHE A 406 12.35 -26.23 -18.13
C PHE A 406 11.92 -27.67 -18.46
N THR A 407 12.62 -28.29 -19.40
CA THR A 407 12.40 -29.69 -19.77
C THR A 407 13.63 -30.51 -19.37
N ASP A 408 13.41 -31.67 -18.74
CA ASP A 408 14.50 -32.59 -18.41
C ASP A 408 15.03 -33.31 -19.66
N ARG A 409 16.14 -34.06 -19.53
CA ARG A 409 16.72 -34.78 -20.68
C ARG A 409 15.81 -35.88 -21.24
N ALA A 410 14.87 -36.39 -20.44
CA ALA A 410 13.90 -37.40 -20.88
C ALA A 410 12.70 -36.79 -21.61
N GLY A 411 12.57 -35.46 -21.66
CA GLY A 411 11.49 -34.75 -22.32
C GLY A 411 10.31 -34.42 -21.40
N HIS A 412 10.43 -34.63 -20.09
CA HIS A 412 9.40 -34.23 -19.14
C HIS A 412 9.48 -32.72 -18.88
N ARG A 413 8.34 -32.06 -19.04
CA ARG A 413 8.17 -30.65 -18.70
C ARG A 413 8.11 -30.52 -17.18
N LEU A 414 8.89 -29.60 -16.63
CA LEU A 414 9.02 -29.37 -15.19
C LEU A 414 8.97 -27.88 -14.88
N THR A 415 8.61 -27.57 -13.63
CA THR A 415 8.64 -26.20 -13.11
C THR A 415 9.42 -26.16 -11.82
N LEU A 416 10.45 -25.32 -11.75
CA LEU A 416 11.07 -24.97 -10.48
C LEU A 416 10.30 -23.77 -9.90
N SER A 417 9.60 -24.00 -8.79
CA SER A 417 9.01 -22.96 -7.95
C SER A 417 9.92 -22.72 -6.77
N GLY A 418 10.28 -21.48 -6.49
CA GLY A 418 11.08 -21.18 -5.32
C GLY A 418 10.73 -19.85 -4.68
N TYR A 419 10.95 -19.76 -3.38
CA TYR A 419 10.80 -18.50 -2.67
C TYR A 419 11.88 -18.33 -1.61
N LYS A 420 12.36 -17.08 -1.49
CA LYS A 420 13.11 -16.61 -0.33
C LYS A 420 12.13 -15.93 0.61
N GLU A 421 12.29 -16.14 1.91
CA GLU A 421 11.40 -15.61 2.94
C GLU A 421 12.14 -14.53 3.73
N VAL A 422 11.61 -13.32 3.70
CA VAL A 422 12.17 -12.14 4.37
C VAL A 422 11.15 -11.66 5.39
N SER A 423 11.45 -11.93 6.66
CA SER A 423 10.56 -11.66 7.78
C SER A 423 11.39 -11.41 9.04
N GLU A 424 10.95 -10.48 9.90
CA GLU A 424 11.59 -10.22 11.20
C GLU A 424 11.58 -11.46 12.10
N ASP A 425 10.52 -12.27 12.00
CA ASP A 425 10.30 -13.47 12.81
C ASP A 425 11.30 -14.60 12.49
N SER A 426 12.06 -14.47 11.40
CA SER A 426 12.96 -15.54 10.95
C SER A 426 14.03 -15.91 11.99
N ARG A 427 14.38 -15.02 12.95
CA ARG A 427 15.49 -15.14 13.92
C ARG A 427 16.86 -15.52 13.29
N ARG A 428 16.95 -15.59 11.95
CA ARG A 428 18.08 -16.14 11.19
C ARG A 428 19.01 -15.06 10.65
N GLY A 429 18.55 -13.81 10.69
CA GLY A 429 19.28 -12.62 10.23
C GLY A 429 19.17 -12.41 8.72
N ILE A 430 19.25 -11.13 8.31
CA ILE A 430 19.10 -10.63 6.93
C ILE A 430 19.82 -11.50 5.89
N TRP A 431 21.04 -11.92 6.21
CA TRP A 431 21.87 -12.72 5.30
C TRP A 431 21.23 -14.07 4.96
N LYS A 432 20.71 -14.81 5.95
CA LYS A 432 20.10 -16.12 5.69
C LYS A 432 18.77 -15.98 4.94
N ASP A 433 18.00 -14.96 5.28
CA ASP A 433 16.68 -14.70 4.68
C ASP A 433 16.77 -14.31 3.20
N THR A 434 17.86 -13.63 2.82
CA THR A 434 18.10 -13.21 1.43
C THR A 434 18.93 -14.20 0.60
N SER A 435 19.52 -15.22 1.24
CA SER A 435 20.39 -16.21 0.57
C SER A 435 19.80 -17.61 0.45
N VAL A 436 18.80 -17.99 1.26
CA VAL A 436 18.14 -19.31 1.22
C VAL A 436 16.91 -19.27 0.32
N LEU A 437 16.89 -20.08 -0.74
CA LEU A 437 15.74 -20.30 -1.60
C LEU A 437 15.14 -21.69 -1.31
N TYR A 438 13.93 -21.70 -0.74
CA TYR A 438 13.12 -22.91 -0.65
C TYR A 438 12.60 -23.25 -2.03
N THR A 439 12.81 -24.48 -2.46
CA THR A 439 12.65 -24.89 -3.86
C THR A 439 11.78 -26.14 -3.97
N HIS A 440 10.82 -26.10 -4.87
CA HIS A 440 10.02 -27.23 -5.34
C HIS A 440 10.25 -27.42 -6.83
N ILE A 441 10.35 -28.67 -7.27
CA ILE A 441 10.31 -29.08 -8.67
C ILE A 441 8.96 -29.76 -8.86
N LEU A 442 8.12 -29.21 -9.72
CA LEU A 442 6.77 -29.67 -9.98
C LEU A 442 6.68 -30.32 -11.36
N ARG A 443 5.80 -31.31 -11.50
CA ARG A 443 5.49 -31.92 -12.79
C ARG A 443 4.68 -30.95 -13.66
N GLY A 444 5.10 -30.78 -14.92
CA GLY A 444 4.47 -29.89 -15.89
C GLY A 444 4.97 -28.45 -15.85
N HIS A 445 4.45 -27.62 -16.75
CA HIS A 445 4.63 -26.16 -16.68
C HIS A 445 3.46 -25.55 -15.92
N VAL A 446 3.65 -25.38 -14.61
CA VAL A 446 2.62 -24.98 -13.65
C VAL A 446 2.67 -23.47 -13.41
N ALA A 447 1.57 -22.76 -13.63
CA ALA A 447 1.49 -21.33 -13.34
C ALA A 447 1.44 -21.04 -11.83
N ALA A 448 1.58 -19.78 -11.42
CA ALA A 448 1.48 -19.37 -9.99
C ALA A 448 0.19 -19.85 -9.32
N GLY A 449 -0.96 -19.62 -9.97
CA GLY A 449 -2.28 -19.97 -9.43
C GLY A 449 -2.62 -21.45 -9.40
N GLU A 450 -1.83 -22.31 -10.06
CA GLU A 450 -2.10 -23.76 -10.20
C GLU A 450 -1.23 -24.62 -9.28
N GLU A 451 -0.31 -23.99 -8.55
CA GLU A 451 0.73 -24.69 -7.78
C GLU A 451 0.17 -25.56 -6.64
N SER A 452 -0.93 -25.15 -6.01
CA SER A 452 -1.54 -25.88 -4.89
C SER A 452 -2.05 -27.28 -5.28
N GLY A 453 -2.34 -27.51 -6.57
CA GLY A 453 -2.80 -28.80 -7.10
C GLY A 453 -1.74 -29.58 -7.87
N ALA A 454 -0.51 -29.08 -7.96
CA ALA A 454 0.54 -29.70 -8.78
C ALA A 454 1.27 -30.82 -8.05
N GLU A 455 1.65 -31.87 -8.79
CA GLU A 455 2.48 -32.96 -8.27
C GLU A 455 3.92 -32.47 -8.05
N SER A 456 4.40 -32.57 -6.81
CA SER A 456 5.79 -32.32 -6.44
C SER A 456 6.66 -33.53 -6.80
N VAL A 457 7.72 -33.27 -7.57
CA VAL A 457 8.72 -34.25 -8.02
C VAL A 457 9.89 -34.28 -7.05
N ALA A 458 10.34 -33.12 -6.59
CA ALA A 458 11.42 -32.98 -5.62
C ALA A 458 11.32 -31.65 -4.87
N SER A 459 11.76 -31.63 -3.62
CA SER A 459 11.84 -30.40 -2.83
C SER A 459 13.19 -30.26 -2.14
N GLY A 460 13.61 -29.03 -1.86
CA GLY A 460 14.90 -28.77 -1.24
C GLY A 460 15.23 -27.31 -1.01
N THR A 461 16.48 -27.06 -0.67
CA THR A 461 16.98 -25.71 -0.41
C THR A 461 18.24 -25.44 -1.21
N VAL A 462 18.27 -24.28 -1.86
CA VAL A 462 19.45 -23.77 -2.56
C VAL A 462 19.87 -22.43 -1.96
N HIS A 463 21.17 -22.18 -1.95
CA HIS A 463 21.74 -21.06 -1.22
C HIS A 463 22.71 -20.26 -2.07
N ILE A 464 22.72 -18.94 -1.90
CA ILE A 464 23.79 -18.08 -2.42
C ILE A 464 24.97 -18.17 -1.45
N ARG A 465 26.13 -18.64 -1.94
CA ARG A 465 27.36 -18.62 -1.15
C ARG A 465 27.87 -17.18 -1.03
N PRO A 466 28.54 -16.79 0.08
CA PRO A 466 29.09 -15.44 0.22
C PRO A 466 30.01 -15.00 -0.94
N THR A 467 30.83 -15.92 -1.46
CA THR A 467 31.69 -15.67 -2.63
C THR A 467 30.90 -15.47 -3.91
N ASP A 468 29.78 -16.17 -4.09
CA ASP A 468 28.89 -16.03 -5.25
C ASP A 468 28.08 -14.73 -5.16
N PHE A 469 27.71 -14.29 -3.95
CA PHE A 469 27.11 -12.96 -3.73
C PHE A 469 28.07 -11.82 -4.05
N LEU A 470 29.32 -11.88 -3.59
CA LEU A 470 30.34 -10.88 -3.95
C LEU A 470 30.54 -10.81 -5.47
N LYS A 471 30.52 -11.97 -6.15
CA LYS A 471 30.52 -12.02 -7.62
C LYS A 471 29.25 -11.39 -8.20
N GLN A 472 28.06 -11.70 -7.68
CA GLN A 472 26.79 -11.12 -8.13
C GLN A 472 26.82 -9.60 -8.13
N LEU A 473 27.39 -8.95 -7.10
CA LEU A 473 27.54 -7.49 -7.07
C LEU A 473 28.33 -6.94 -8.28
N THR A 474 29.28 -7.71 -8.82
CA THR A 474 30.04 -7.32 -10.03
C THR A 474 29.27 -7.54 -11.35
N THR A 475 28.13 -8.24 -11.31
CA THR A 475 27.32 -8.58 -12.49
C THR A 475 26.24 -7.54 -12.81
N PHE A 476 26.03 -6.55 -11.94
CA PHE A 476 25.07 -5.48 -12.20
C PHE A 476 25.43 -4.74 -13.49
N ARG A 477 24.51 -4.74 -14.45
CA ARG A 477 24.60 -4.00 -15.71
C ARG A 477 23.33 -3.17 -15.85
N VAL A 478 23.51 -1.90 -16.17
CA VAL A 478 22.40 -0.95 -16.35
C VAL A 478 22.49 -0.31 -17.73
N GLU A 479 21.41 -0.42 -18.49
CA GLU A 479 21.20 0.28 -19.76
C GLU A 479 20.21 1.42 -19.52
N ALA A 480 20.55 2.61 -20.01
CA ALA A 480 19.71 3.80 -19.96
C ALA A 480 20.14 4.76 -21.08
N PRO A 481 19.28 5.71 -21.52
CA PRO A 481 19.60 6.64 -22.62
C PRO A 481 20.81 7.52 -22.34
N THR A 482 21.07 7.84 -21.07
CA THR A 482 22.18 8.71 -20.65
C THR A 482 23.03 8.04 -19.59
N LEU A 483 24.32 8.41 -19.53
CA LEU A 483 25.24 7.92 -18.49
C LEU A 483 24.75 8.29 -17.07
N PRO A 484 24.33 9.55 -16.79
CA PRO A 484 23.70 9.87 -15.50
C PRO A 484 22.47 9.01 -15.21
N GLY A 485 21.63 8.74 -16.22
CA GLY A 485 20.46 7.87 -16.07
C GLY A 485 20.79 6.46 -15.59
N ARG A 486 21.94 5.90 -15.99
CA ARG A 486 22.40 4.57 -15.51
C ARG A 486 22.71 4.56 -14.02
N VAL A 487 23.39 5.61 -13.54
CA VAL A 487 23.74 5.74 -12.12
C VAL A 487 22.48 5.96 -11.29
N THR A 488 21.57 6.81 -11.76
CA THR A 488 20.27 7.05 -11.11
C THR A 488 19.44 5.78 -11.02
N ALA A 489 19.33 4.99 -12.09
CA ALA A 489 18.56 3.74 -12.08
C ALA A 489 19.15 2.69 -11.12
N LEU A 490 20.48 2.54 -11.08
CA LEU A 490 21.13 1.65 -10.11
C LEU A 490 20.91 2.13 -8.67
N GLY A 491 21.04 3.44 -8.43
CA GLY A 491 20.81 4.05 -7.13
C GLY A 491 19.39 3.86 -6.63
N ARG A 492 18.38 4.06 -7.50
CA ARG A 492 16.96 3.85 -7.17
C ARG A 492 16.66 2.39 -6.84
N PHE A 493 17.18 1.44 -7.62
CA PHE A 493 17.04 0.02 -7.30
C PHE A 493 17.66 -0.32 -5.94
N GLY A 494 18.87 0.17 -5.67
CA GLY A 494 19.56 -0.04 -4.40
C GLY A 494 18.81 0.57 -3.21
N GLN A 495 18.32 1.80 -3.35
CA GLN A 495 17.51 2.49 -2.36
C GLN A 495 16.22 1.70 -2.05
N PHE A 496 15.49 1.28 -3.08
CA PHE A 496 14.29 0.47 -2.94
C PHE A 496 14.58 -0.86 -2.22
N PHE A 497 15.62 -1.58 -2.64
CA PHE A 497 15.99 -2.86 -2.04
C PHE A 497 16.34 -2.72 -0.55
N LEU A 498 17.16 -1.72 -0.20
CA LEU A 498 17.51 -1.44 1.18
C LEU A 498 16.31 -0.92 2.00
N GLY A 499 15.43 -0.13 1.38
CA GLY A 499 14.20 0.36 1.99
C GLY A 499 13.25 -0.78 2.36
N LYS A 500 13.03 -1.75 1.46
CA LYS A 500 12.23 -2.96 1.76
C LYS A 500 12.84 -3.83 2.86
N LEU A 501 14.17 -3.92 2.94
CA LEU A 501 14.82 -4.60 4.07
C LEU A 501 14.64 -3.82 5.38
N TRP A 502 14.74 -2.49 5.35
CA TRP A 502 14.46 -1.65 6.51
C TRP A 502 13.03 -1.84 7.02
N ASP A 503 12.06 -1.91 6.10
CA ASP A 503 10.65 -2.16 6.40
C ASP A 503 10.41 -3.44 7.21
N VAL A 504 11.30 -4.42 7.10
CA VAL A 504 11.22 -5.69 7.84
C VAL A 504 12.06 -5.66 9.12
N TYR A 505 13.30 -5.17 9.07
CA TYR A 505 14.28 -5.36 10.15
C TYR A 505 14.52 -4.14 11.04
N ALA A 506 14.09 -2.94 10.64
CA ALA A 506 14.38 -1.68 11.33
C ALA A 506 13.13 -0.93 11.80
N GLN A 507 12.00 -1.65 11.93
CA GLN A 507 10.73 -1.10 12.37
C GLN A 507 10.76 -0.43 13.75
N ASN A 508 11.67 -0.89 14.63
CA ASN A 508 11.87 -0.32 15.96
C ASN A 508 12.50 1.09 15.93
N VAL A 509 13.03 1.53 14.78
CA VAL A 509 13.55 2.89 14.58
C VAL A 509 12.47 3.77 13.97
N LEU A 510 11.95 3.35 12.81
CA LEU A 510 10.80 3.93 12.13
C LEU A 510 9.96 2.77 11.57
N PRO A 511 8.62 2.77 11.75
CA PRO A 511 7.78 1.65 11.33
C PRO A 511 7.89 1.26 9.85
N TRP A 512 8.21 2.24 9.00
CA TRP A 512 8.45 2.07 7.56
C TRP A 512 9.65 2.93 7.16
N SER A 513 10.41 2.45 6.19
CA SER A 513 11.51 3.18 5.56
C SER A 513 11.00 4.48 4.96
N PRO A 514 11.68 5.62 5.23
CA PRO A 514 11.40 6.85 4.53
C PRO A 514 12.01 6.88 3.11
N LEU A 515 12.77 5.84 2.72
CA LEU A 515 13.50 5.72 1.45
C LEU A 515 12.91 4.66 0.53
#